data_AF-A0A915CPF1-F1
#
_entry.id   AF-A0A915CPF1-F1
#
_cell.length_a   1.000
_cell.length_b   1.000
_cell.length_c   1.000
_cell.angle_alpha   90.00
_cell.angle_beta   90.00
_cell.angle_gamma   90.00
#
_symmetry.space_group_name_H-M   'P 1'
#
loop_
_entity.id
_entity.type
_entity.pdbx_description
1 polymer ?
#
loop_
_entity_poly.entity_id
_entity_poly.type
_entity_poly.pdbx_seq_one_letter_code
_entity_poly.pdbx_strand_id
1 'polypeptide(L)'
;MIESSTGLTGLFNGDLDPWSGGGWSTKNVTKGSLVSLIVKDGAHNYDMRGAHPLDLESVKWVRDQIKLNIARWIKEANERFSLESREFKEL
;
A
#
# COMPACT_ATOMS: atom_id res chain seq x y z
N MET A 1 -0.94 5.98 25.04
CA MET A 1 0.01 5.68 23.96
C MET A 1 -0.63 6.10 22.66
N ILE A 2 -0.23 7.26 22.13
CA ILE A 2 -0.64 7.71 20.81
C ILE A 2 0.33 7.00 19.87
N GLU A 3 -0.09 5.92 19.21
CA GLU A 3 0.63 5.46 18.02
C GLU A 3 0.46 6.58 16.99
N SER A 4 1.52 7.36 16.83
CA SER A 4 1.66 8.42 15.85
C SER A 4 1.16 7.92 14.49
N SER A 5 0.31 8.72 13.87
CA SER A 5 -0.21 8.61 12.51
C SER A 5 0.90 8.72 11.46
N THR A 6 1.88 7.84 11.51
CA THR A 6 2.80 7.65 10.40
C THR A 6 1.96 7.24 9.20
N GLY A 7 2.06 8.04 8.15
CA GLY A 7 1.15 8.06 7.02
C GLY A 7 0.87 6.68 6.42
N LEU A 8 -0.25 6.60 5.72
CA LEU A 8 -0.69 5.41 4.99
C LEU A 8 0.43 5.02 4.00
N THR A 9 1.15 3.94 4.30
CA THR A 9 2.40 3.58 3.61
C THR A 9 2.27 2.18 3.03
N GLY A 10 2.55 2.05 1.73
CA GLY A 10 2.61 0.78 1.01
C GLY A 10 4.04 0.47 0.55
N LEU A 11 4.52 -0.74 0.84
CA LEU A 11 5.83 -1.25 0.40
C LEU A 11 5.64 -2.54 -0.40
N PHE A 12 5.92 -2.51 -1.70
CA PHE A 12 5.67 -3.61 -2.62
C PHE A 12 7.00 -4.08 -3.22
N ASN A 13 7.31 -5.37 -3.09
CA ASN A 13 8.54 -5.95 -3.62
C ASN A 13 8.23 -7.21 -4.42
N GLY A 14 9.10 -7.56 -5.36
CA GLY A 14 9.12 -8.88 -5.97
C GLY A 14 9.99 -9.85 -5.17
N ASP A 15 9.66 -11.14 -5.13
CA ASP A 15 10.52 -12.15 -4.47
C ASP A 15 11.78 -12.52 -5.26
N LEU A 16 11.82 -12.23 -6.56
CA LEU A 16 13.02 -12.35 -7.41
C LEU A 16 13.87 -11.08 -7.43
N ASP A 17 13.41 -10.01 -6.76
CA ASP A 17 14.15 -8.76 -6.68
C ASP A 17 15.30 -8.88 -5.66
N PRO A 18 16.59 -8.73 -6.06
CA PRO A 18 17.70 -8.76 -5.11
C PRO A 18 17.61 -7.64 -4.06
N TRP A 19 16.87 -6.55 -4.34
CA TRP A 19 16.64 -5.47 -3.39
C TRP A 19 15.58 -5.81 -2.33
N SER A 20 14.78 -6.86 -2.53
CA SER A 20 13.70 -7.24 -1.61
C SER A 20 14.20 -7.58 -0.20
N GLY A 21 15.44 -8.07 -0.07
CA GLY A 21 16.08 -8.35 1.21
C GLY A 21 16.39 -7.10 2.05
N GLY A 22 16.49 -5.93 1.41
CA GLY A 22 16.62 -4.64 2.10
C GLY A 22 15.28 -3.97 2.42
N GLY A 23 14.16 -4.58 2.00
CA GLY A 23 12.81 -4.08 2.26
C GLY A 23 12.34 -4.32 3.69
N TRP A 24 11.18 -3.76 4.02
CA TRP A 24 10.59 -3.88 5.37
C TRP A 24 10.18 -5.31 5.75
N SER A 25 9.66 -6.06 4.78
CA SER A 25 9.21 -7.44 4.97
C SER A 25 9.38 -8.21 3.67
N THR A 26 9.74 -9.48 3.80
CA THR A 26 9.79 -10.46 2.71
C THR A 26 8.50 -11.30 2.63
N LYS A 27 7.46 -10.88 3.34
CA LYS A 27 6.15 -11.54 3.42
C LYS A 27 5.02 -10.53 3.37
N ASN A 28 3.86 -10.97 2.91
CA ASN A 28 2.63 -10.19 2.99
C ASN A 28 2.29 -9.94 4.47
N VAL A 29 2.32 -8.69 4.91
CA VAL A 29 2.03 -8.30 6.30
C VAL A 29 1.43 -6.90 6.34
N THR A 30 0.46 -6.70 7.23
CA THR A 30 -0.06 -5.38 7.57
C THR A 30 0.16 -5.13 9.05
N LYS A 31 0.77 -4.00 9.42
CA LYS A 31 0.97 -3.57 10.80
C LYS A 31 0.54 -2.11 10.94
N GLY A 32 -0.58 -1.87 11.63
CA GLY A 32 -1.19 -0.54 11.69
C GLY A 32 -1.57 -0.05 10.29
N SER A 33 -1.10 1.14 9.93
CA SER A 33 -1.27 1.76 8.60
C SER A 33 -0.30 1.23 7.52
N LEU A 34 0.71 0.46 7.91
CA LEU A 34 1.77 -0.03 7.01
C LEU A 34 1.38 -1.36 6.38
N VAL A 35 1.30 -1.37 5.04
CA VAL A 35 0.99 -2.56 4.23
C VAL A 35 2.23 -2.97 3.44
N SER A 36 2.64 -4.24 3.57
CA SER A 36 3.69 -4.83 2.74
C SER A 36 3.13 -6.01 1.95
N LEU A 37 3.37 -6.01 0.63
CA LEU A 37 2.97 -7.10 -0.27
C LEU A 37 4.17 -7.56 -1.10
N ILE A 38 4.20 -8.86 -1.38
CA ILE A 38 5.19 -9.51 -2.21
C ILE A 38 4.53 -10.00 -3.49
N VAL A 39 5.06 -9.56 -4.63
CA VAL A 39 4.73 -10.11 -5.94
C VAL A 39 5.54 -11.40 -6.12
N LYS A 40 4.87 -12.53 -5.98
CA LYS A 40 5.49 -13.83 -6.26
C LYS A 40 5.92 -13.92 -7.73
N ASP A 41 7.12 -14.45 -7.97
CA ASP A 41 7.81 -14.51 -9.25
C ASP A 41 7.99 -13.11 -9.90
N GLY A 42 7.98 -12.07 -9.06
CA GLY A 42 8.12 -10.68 -9.47
C GLY A 42 9.57 -10.23 -9.34
N ALA A 43 10.06 -9.52 -10.36
CA ALA A 43 11.32 -8.78 -10.28
C ALA A 43 11.09 -7.34 -9.79
N HIS A 44 12.14 -6.52 -9.83
CA HIS A 44 12.13 -5.14 -9.32
C HIS A 44 10.97 -4.30 -9.88
N ASN A 45 10.11 -3.84 -8.96
CA ASN A 45 8.96 -2.95 -9.18
C ASN A 45 7.98 -3.41 -10.27
N TYR A 46 7.74 -4.73 -10.36
CA TYR A 46 6.88 -5.30 -11.40
C TYR A 46 5.42 -4.78 -11.33
N ASP A 47 4.91 -4.58 -10.12
CA ASP A 47 3.58 -4.05 -9.83
C ASP A 47 3.34 -2.65 -10.44
N MET A 48 4.38 -1.83 -10.55
CA MET A 48 4.31 -0.46 -11.09
C MET A 48 4.31 -0.38 -12.62
N ARG A 49 4.62 -1.47 -13.34
CA ARG A 49 4.61 -1.48 -14.80
C ARG A 49 3.18 -1.39 -15.36
N GLY A 50 3.06 -0.96 -16.61
CA GLY A 50 1.79 -1.03 -17.34
C GLY A 50 1.27 -2.47 -17.43
N ALA A 51 -0.05 -2.63 -17.56
CA ALA A 51 -0.67 -3.94 -17.72
C ALA A 51 -0.20 -4.61 -19.01
N HIS A 52 0.06 -5.91 -18.94
CA HIS A 52 0.51 -6.72 -20.06
C HIS A 52 -0.29 -8.03 -20.14
N PRO A 53 -0.60 -8.57 -21.34
CA PRO A 53 -1.35 -9.83 -21.47
C PRO A 53 -0.69 -11.03 -20.80
N LEU A 54 0.65 -11.02 -20.69
CA LEU A 54 1.44 -12.06 -20.02
C LEU A 54 1.65 -11.78 -18.52
N ASP A 55 0.91 -10.85 -17.93
CA ASP A 55 1.03 -10.58 -16.51
C ASP A 55 0.62 -11.78 -15.67
N LEU A 56 1.48 -12.13 -14.71
CA LEU A 56 1.21 -13.18 -13.74
C LEU A 56 0.00 -12.83 -12.86
N GLU A 57 -0.73 -13.85 -12.41
CA GLU A 57 -1.85 -13.64 -11.48
C GLU A 57 -1.40 -13.01 -10.16
N SER A 58 -0.16 -13.26 -9.74
CA SER A 58 0.44 -12.63 -8.54
C SER A 58 0.49 -11.11 -8.65
N VAL A 59 0.95 -10.56 -9.78
CA VAL A 59 1.04 -9.10 -9.97
C VAL A 59 -0.34 -8.46 -10.12
N LYS A 60 -1.30 -9.16 -10.75
CA LYS A 60 -2.69 -8.70 -10.84
C LYS A 60 -3.32 -8.59 -9.45
N TRP A 61 -3.18 -9.65 -8.66
CA TRP A 61 -3.66 -9.68 -7.28
C TRP A 61 -3.04 -8.55 -6.44
N VAL A 62 -1.72 -8.37 -6.51
CA VAL A 62 -1.03 -7.27 -5.78
C VAL A 62 -1.57 -5.91 -6.24
N ARG A 63 -1.71 -5.66 -7.54
CA ARG A 63 -2.27 -4.39 -8.04
C ARG A 63 -3.69 -4.14 -7.55
N ASP A 64 -4.52 -5.17 -7.44
CA ASP A 64 -5.86 -5.02 -6.90
C ASP A 64 -5.86 -4.72 -5.39
N GLN A 65 -4.95 -5.34 -4.61
CA GLN A 65 -4.74 -4.96 -3.22
C GLN A 65 -4.25 -3.52 -3.09
N ILE A 66 -3.35 -3.06 -3.96
CA ILE A 66 -2.87 -1.68 -3.98
C ILE A 66 -4.04 -0.71 -4.21
N LYS A 67 -4.89 -0.97 -5.22
CA LYS A 67 -6.08 -0.16 -5.50
C LYS A 67 -7.03 -0.09 -4.31
N LEU A 68 -7.31 -1.23 -3.67
CA LEU A 68 -8.19 -1.30 -2.50
C LEU A 68 -7.65 -0.47 -1.33
N ASN A 69 -6.35 -0.56 -1.06
CA ASN A 69 -5.71 0.23 -0.02
C ASN A 69 -5.74 1.73 -0.34
N ILE A 70 -5.39 2.14 -1.57
CA ILE A 70 -5.45 3.54 -2.00
C ILE A 70 -6.87 4.10 -1.88
N ALA A 71 -7.88 3.35 -2.32
CA ALA A 71 -9.28 3.77 -2.20
C ALA A 71 -9.69 3.98 -0.73
N ARG A 72 -9.30 3.05 0.16
CA ARG A 72 -9.52 3.18 1.61
C ARG A 72 -8.83 4.42 2.15
N TRP A 73 -7.59 4.66 1.76
CA TRP A 73 -6.79 5.79 2.24
C TRP A 73 -7.36 7.15 1.82
N ILE A 74 -7.85 7.27 0.58
CA ILE A 74 -8.54 8.48 0.11
C ILE A 74 -9.81 8.72 0.94
N LYS A 75 -10.59 7.66 1.20
CA LYS A 75 -11.80 7.76 2.01
C LYS A 75 -11.49 8.25 3.43
N GLU A 76 -10.53 7.62 4.11
CA GLU A 76 -10.09 8.00 5.46
C GLU A 76 -9.56 9.44 5.48
N ALA A 77 -8.84 9.88 4.45
CA ALA A 77 -8.37 11.25 4.35
C ALA A 77 -9.53 12.25 4.23
N ASN A 78 -10.50 11.99 3.36
CA ASN A 78 -11.67 12.85 3.19
C ASN A 78 -12.51 12.96 4.48
N GLU A 79 -12.65 11.86 5.21
CA GLU A 79 -13.33 11.84 6.51
C GLU A 79 -12.60 12.70 7.54
N ARG A 80 -11.27 12.56 7.67
CA ARG A 80 -10.47 13.42 8.58
C ARG A 80 -10.60 14.89 8.22
N PHE A 81 -10.42 15.26 6.95
CA PHE A 81 -10.56 16.65 6.50
C PHE A 81 -11.95 17.22 6.80
N SER A 82 -13.00 16.39 6.66
CA SER A 82 -14.37 16.81 6.95
C SER A 82 -14.60 17.05 8.44
N LEU A 83 -13.99 16.25 9.31
CA LEU A 83 -14.07 16.42 10.77
C LEU A 83 -13.34 17.67 11.22
N GLU A 84 -12.09 17.86 10.80
CA GLU A 84 -11.28 19.04 11.11
C GLU A 84 -11.98 20.34 10.64
N SER A 85 -12.62 20.31 9.47
CA SER A 85 -13.38 21.44 8.94
C SER A 85 -14.65 21.76 9.74
N ARG A 86 -15.25 20.78 10.43
CA ARG A 86 -16.42 20.98 11.31
C ARG A 86 -16.00 21.58 12.64
N GLU A 87 -14.98 20.99 13.27
CA GLU A 87 -14.42 21.50 14.53
C GLU A 87 -14.00 22.97 14.40
N PHE A 88 -13.35 23.35 13.29
CA PHE A 88 -12.98 24.75 13.04
C PHE A 88 -14.18 25.71 12.93
N LYS A 89 -15.33 25.25 12.44
CA LYS A 89 -16.54 26.09 12.30
C LYS A 89 -17.32 26.26 13.61
N GLU A 90 -17.07 25.39 14.58
CA GLU A 90 -17.72 25.40 15.90
C GLU A 90 -16.94 26.23 16.94
N LEU A 91 -15.75 26.73 16.57
CA LEU A 91 -14.93 27.69 17.33
C LEU A 91 -15.30 29.14 16.98
#